data_AF-A0A0S8K141-F1
#
_entry.id   AF-A0A0S8K141-F1
#
_cell.length_a   1.000
_cell.length_b   1.000
_cell.length_c   1.000
_cell.angle_alpha   90.00
_cell.angle_beta   90.00
_cell.angle_gamma   90.00
#
_symmetry.space_group_name_H-M   'P 1'
#
loop_
_entity.id
_entity.type
_entity.pdbx_description
1 polymer ?
#
loop_
_entity_poly.entity_id
_entity_poly.type
_entity_poly.pdbx_seq_one_letter_code
_entity_poly.pdbx_strand_id
1 'polypeptide(L)'
;MNRGFFNLSVWRGSRNHHPYNARVMEGNLSLVWFYTSQRPWNPYYDDPSLKARIEAALIFRCDIQNEDGRFSEYGTERWSLAPTAFATKFIGRALWLLNSDPEIEVLLQERFHQSMDEFQSPAGFFYEKGGPDWEYYLSTHHSDLQVAWHYAEGKEFHDEIIEKTKNWYDWFSYNAVKEPDNLCYYLNRAIETRQRKGFYLKNEAEDPASARWVPKAEFIPLVHAFEPSRQEMKRFQKQKYDAMGKSYPDVAPLQAGIFNAFSPYAFLHEGMEMWLPIEHRERSSNQPATLFEKRRLYSYQKR
;
A
#
# COMPACT_ATOMS: atom_id res chain seq x y z
N MET A 1 -5.18 -0.10 -31.65
CA MET A 1 -4.25 -1.24 -31.45
C MET A 1 -3.77 -1.17 -30.01
N ASN A 2 -3.96 -2.21 -29.17
CA ASN A 2 -3.64 -2.17 -27.74
C ASN A 2 -2.14 -2.42 -27.46
N ARG A 3 -1.25 -1.74 -28.18
CA ARG A 3 0.21 -1.86 -27.95
C ARG A 3 0.51 -1.42 -26.52
N GLY A 4 1.32 -2.20 -25.81
CA GLY A 4 1.67 -1.92 -24.41
C GLY A 4 0.73 -2.53 -23.37
N PHE A 5 -0.52 -2.83 -23.72
CA PHE A 5 -1.45 -3.51 -22.82
C PHE A 5 -1.01 -4.95 -22.55
N PHE A 6 -1.05 -5.37 -21.28
CA PHE A 6 -0.85 -6.78 -20.93
C PHE A 6 -2.13 -7.56 -21.19
N ASN A 7 -2.20 -8.20 -22.36
CA ASN A 7 -3.31 -9.07 -22.74
C ASN A 7 -3.18 -10.51 -22.18
N LEU A 8 -2.08 -10.82 -21.49
CA LEU A 8 -1.84 -12.14 -20.91
C LEU A 8 -2.24 -12.16 -19.43
N SER A 9 -3.15 -13.07 -19.10
CA SER A 9 -3.71 -13.27 -17.76
C SER A 9 -2.76 -13.96 -16.78
N VAL A 10 -1.66 -13.31 -16.40
CA VAL A 10 -0.64 -13.86 -15.47
C VAL A 10 -0.92 -13.50 -14.01
N TRP A 11 -1.08 -12.21 -13.69
CA TRP A 11 -1.26 -11.70 -12.31
C TRP A 11 -2.73 -11.46 -11.93
N ARG A 12 -3.60 -11.27 -12.92
CA ARG A 12 -5.06 -11.08 -12.72
C ARG A 12 -5.84 -12.04 -13.57
N GLY A 13 -7.03 -12.43 -13.12
CA GLY A 13 -7.91 -13.30 -13.89
C GLY A 13 -8.33 -12.68 -15.23
N SER A 14 -8.61 -13.52 -16.22
CA SER A 14 -8.99 -13.11 -17.58
C SER A 14 -10.25 -12.23 -17.62
N ARG A 15 -11.19 -12.42 -16.67
CA ARG A 15 -12.39 -11.58 -16.52
C ARG A 15 -12.09 -10.11 -16.19
N ASN A 16 -10.88 -9.80 -15.74
CA ASN A 16 -10.45 -8.44 -15.42
C ASN A 16 -9.55 -7.83 -16.52
N HIS A 17 -9.21 -8.60 -17.56
CA HIS A 17 -8.27 -8.20 -18.62
C HIS A 17 -8.97 -7.37 -19.70
N HIS A 18 -9.30 -6.14 -19.33
CA HIS A 18 -9.86 -5.15 -20.24
C HIS A 18 -8.90 -3.97 -20.41
N PRO A 19 -8.78 -3.38 -21.63
CA PRO A 19 -7.91 -2.23 -21.86
C PRO A 19 -8.22 -1.01 -20.99
N TYR A 20 -9.49 -0.82 -20.59
CA TYR A 20 -9.88 0.25 -19.66
C TYR A 20 -9.44 0.02 -18.22
N ASN A 21 -9.02 -1.21 -17.86
CA ASN A 21 -8.70 -1.58 -16.49
C ASN A 21 -7.22 -1.31 -16.17
N ALA A 22 -6.95 -0.16 -15.57
CA ALA A 22 -5.60 0.26 -15.20
C ALA A 22 -4.90 -0.67 -14.19
N ARG A 23 -5.66 -1.49 -13.46
CA ARG A 23 -5.12 -2.47 -12.49
C ARG A 23 -4.34 -3.60 -13.16
N VAL A 24 -4.64 -3.91 -14.43
CA VAL A 24 -3.89 -4.91 -15.21
C VAL A 24 -2.45 -4.44 -15.43
N MET A 25 -2.26 -3.13 -15.58
CA MET A 25 -0.96 -2.53 -15.89
C MET A 25 -0.01 -2.46 -14.68
N GLU A 26 -0.45 -2.85 -13.48
CA GLU A 26 0.42 -2.98 -12.29
C GLU A 26 1.60 -3.93 -12.53
N GLY A 27 1.45 -4.90 -13.45
CA GLY A 27 2.53 -5.81 -13.86
C GLY A 27 3.76 -5.11 -14.46
N ASN A 28 3.68 -3.82 -14.80
CA ASN A 28 4.77 -3.04 -15.36
C ASN A 28 5.95 -3.00 -14.36
N LEU A 29 5.64 -2.94 -13.06
CA LEU A 29 6.65 -2.97 -12.01
C LEU A 29 7.49 -4.25 -12.05
N SER A 30 6.89 -5.41 -12.33
CA SER A 30 7.65 -6.65 -12.47
C SER A 30 8.65 -6.56 -13.63
N LEU A 31 8.22 -6.02 -14.78
CA LEU A 31 9.10 -5.82 -15.93
C LEU A 31 10.26 -4.89 -15.58
N VAL A 32 9.97 -3.76 -14.95
CA VAL A 32 10.98 -2.79 -14.52
C VAL A 32 11.95 -3.42 -13.54
N TRP A 33 11.46 -4.17 -12.55
CA TRP A 33 12.33 -4.84 -11.60
C TRP A 33 13.32 -5.80 -12.27
N PHE A 34 12.85 -6.64 -13.21
CA PHE A 34 13.73 -7.53 -13.95
C PHE A 34 14.71 -6.78 -14.86
N TYR A 35 14.32 -5.63 -15.41
CA TYR A 35 15.20 -4.78 -16.20
C TYR A 35 16.33 -4.16 -15.36
N THR A 36 16.03 -3.72 -14.13
CA THR A 36 16.97 -2.96 -13.30
C THR A 36 17.77 -3.81 -12.30
N SER A 37 17.36 -5.05 -12.03
CA SER A 37 17.96 -5.88 -10.98
C SER A 37 19.15 -6.71 -11.46
N GLN A 38 20.37 -6.24 -11.21
CA GLN A 38 21.58 -6.98 -11.54
C GLN A 38 21.75 -8.22 -10.64
N ARG A 39 21.43 -9.40 -11.17
CA ARG A 39 21.57 -10.70 -10.47
C ARG A 39 22.19 -11.74 -11.40
N PRO A 40 23.03 -12.66 -10.92
CA PRO A 40 23.66 -13.69 -11.77
C PRO A 40 22.67 -14.58 -12.53
N TRP A 41 21.46 -14.76 -11.99
CA TRP A 41 20.40 -15.58 -12.55
C TRP A 41 19.39 -14.80 -13.38
N ASN A 42 19.47 -13.47 -13.43
CA ASN A 42 18.51 -12.62 -14.14
C ASN A 42 19.02 -12.29 -15.55
N PRO A 43 18.54 -12.97 -16.60
CA PRO A 43 18.99 -12.70 -17.97
C PRO A 43 18.41 -11.41 -18.56
N TYR A 44 17.45 -10.78 -17.87
CA TYR A 44 16.73 -9.62 -18.37
C TYR A 44 17.31 -8.28 -17.91
N TYR A 45 18.37 -8.32 -17.10
CA TYR A 45 19.06 -7.12 -16.66
C TYR A 45 19.59 -6.34 -17.88
N ASP A 46 19.17 -5.08 -17.99
CA ASP A 46 19.48 -4.18 -19.11
C ASP A 46 19.13 -4.73 -20.51
N ASP A 47 18.13 -5.62 -20.61
CA ASP A 47 17.71 -6.19 -21.90
C ASP A 47 16.95 -5.15 -22.75
N PRO A 48 17.42 -4.84 -23.99
CA PRO A 48 16.77 -3.84 -24.85
C PRO A 48 15.34 -4.20 -25.26
N SER A 49 15.03 -5.49 -25.39
CA SER A 49 13.69 -5.95 -25.76
C SER A 49 12.71 -5.75 -24.60
N LEU A 50 13.16 -5.93 -23.36
CA LEU A 50 12.40 -5.64 -22.16
C LEU A 50 12.19 -4.13 -21.99
N LYS A 51 13.22 -3.32 -22.23
CA LYS A 51 13.10 -1.85 -22.22
C LYS A 51 12.00 -1.36 -23.17
N ALA A 52 11.99 -1.82 -24.42
CA ALA A 52 10.97 -1.45 -25.40
C ALA A 52 9.54 -1.85 -24.98
N ARG A 53 9.39 -2.93 -24.20
CA ARG A 53 8.10 -3.36 -23.64
C ARG A 53 7.66 -2.50 -22.46
N ILE A 54 8.60 -2.11 -21.60
CA ILE A 54 8.36 -1.17 -20.49
C ILE A 54 7.87 0.15 -21.04
N GLU A 55 8.58 0.73 -22.02
CA GLU A 55 8.21 1.99 -22.68
C GLU A 55 6.80 1.91 -23.28
N ALA A 56 6.50 0.85 -24.04
CA ALA A 56 5.17 0.66 -24.61
C ALA A 56 4.07 0.55 -23.53
N ALA A 57 4.34 -0.13 -22.42
CA ALA A 57 3.39 -0.28 -21.33
C ALA A 57 3.17 1.02 -20.54
N LEU A 58 4.20 1.86 -20.39
CA LEU A 58 4.08 3.19 -19.79
C LEU A 58 3.28 4.13 -20.70
N ILE A 59 3.57 4.15 -22.01
CA ILE A 59 2.80 4.94 -23.00
C ILE A 59 1.31 4.54 -22.95
N PHE A 60 1.01 3.24 -23.02
CA PHE A 60 -0.37 2.76 -22.93
C PHE A 60 -1.06 3.25 -21.65
N ARG A 61 -0.33 3.30 -20.53
CA ARG A 61 -0.88 3.76 -19.26
C ARG A 61 -1.19 5.24 -19.28
N CYS A 62 -0.34 6.07 -19.89
CA CYS A 62 -0.62 7.49 -20.12
C CYS A 62 -1.86 7.67 -21.00
N ASP A 63 -2.00 6.87 -22.08
CA ASP A 63 -3.13 6.97 -23.02
C ASP A 63 -4.49 6.63 -22.39
N ILE A 64 -4.53 5.78 -21.35
CA ILE A 64 -5.78 5.42 -20.65
C ILE A 64 -6.06 6.29 -19.41
N GLN A 65 -5.16 7.22 -19.08
CA GLN A 65 -5.36 8.16 -18.00
C GLN A 65 -6.34 9.25 -18.46
N ASN A 66 -7.31 9.59 -17.60
CA ASN A 66 -8.19 10.73 -17.86
C ASN A 66 -7.41 12.05 -17.80
N GLU A 67 -7.94 13.13 -18.38
CA GLU A 67 -7.28 14.46 -18.38
C GLU A 67 -6.96 14.97 -16.96
N ASP A 68 -7.79 14.60 -15.98
CA ASP A 68 -7.61 14.93 -14.56
C ASP A 68 -6.80 13.89 -13.77
N GLY A 69 -6.11 12.98 -14.44
CA GLY A 69 -5.21 12.00 -13.83
C GLY A 69 -5.87 10.70 -13.34
N ARG A 70 -7.20 10.60 -13.37
CA ARG A 70 -7.95 9.43 -12.86
C ARG A 70 -7.85 8.22 -13.78
N PHE A 71 -7.95 7.04 -13.17
CA PHE A 71 -7.93 5.76 -13.87
C PHE A 71 -9.22 4.96 -13.66
N SER A 72 -9.55 4.13 -14.65
CA SER A 72 -10.70 3.24 -14.63
C SER A 72 -10.33 1.80 -14.21
N GLU A 73 -11.27 1.11 -13.56
CA GLU A 73 -11.20 -0.33 -13.27
C GLU A 73 -12.44 -1.08 -13.77
N TYR A 74 -13.64 -0.53 -13.49
CA TYR A 74 -14.92 -1.24 -13.62
C TYR A 74 -15.69 -0.95 -14.93
N GLY A 75 -15.06 -0.24 -15.87
CA GLY A 75 -15.61 0.12 -17.16
C GLY A 75 -14.92 1.35 -17.72
N THR A 76 -15.10 1.62 -19.01
CA THR A 76 -14.65 2.85 -19.65
C THR A 76 -15.21 4.06 -18.90
N GLU A 77 -14.34 5.01 -18.57
CA GLU A 77 -14.67 6.26 -17.86
C GLU A 77 -15.34 6.07 -16.48
N ARG A 78 -15.15 4.90 -15.87
CA ARG A 78 -15.57 4.61 -14.49
C ARG A 78 -14.40 4.78 -13.54
N TRP A 79 -14.14 6.05 -13.24
CA TRP A 79 -13.07 6.50 -12.37
C TRP A 79 -13.30 6.08 -10.92
N SER A 80 -12.26 5.61 -10.24
CA SER A 80 -12.31 5.36 -8.80
C SER A 80 -10.95 5.54 -8.13
N LEU A 81 -10.97 5.66 -6.80
CA LEU A 81 -9.76 5.83 -5.98
C LEU A 81 -8.81 4.65 -6.16
N ALA A 82 -9.29 3.42 -5.99
CA ALA A 82 -8.45 2.23 -6.11
C ALA A 82 -7.53 2.24 -7.37
N PRO A 83 -8.03 2.21 -8.62
CA PRO A 83 -7.16 2.22 -9.81
C PRO A 83 -6.25 3.44 -9.90
N THR A 84 -6.66 4.58 -9.35
CA THR A 84 -5.86 5.82 -9.38
C THR A 84 -4.71 5.78 -8.38
N ALA A 85 -4.98 5.41 -7.13
CA ALA A 85 -3.97 5.25 -6.08
C ALA A 85 -2.99 4.12 -6.43
N PHE A 86 -3.49 2.99 -6.92
CA PHE A 86 -2.65 1.89 -7.39
C PHE A 86 -1.79 2.32 -8.58
N ALA A 87 -2.33 3.10 -9.52
CA ALA A 87 -1.52 3.61 -10.60
C ALA A 87 -0.37 4.47 -10.10
N THR A 88 -0.67 5.45 -9.25
CA THR A 88 0.33 6.34 -8.66
C THR A 88 1.42 5.57 -7.92
N LYS A 89 1.04 4.61 -7.05
CA LYS A 89 1.99 3.78 -6.30
C LYS A 89 2.91 2.96 -7.21
N PHE A 90 2.34 2.20 -8.16
CA PHE A 90 3.12 1.29 -8.99
C PHE A 90 3.96 2.03 -10.02
N ILE A 91 3.48 3.15 -10.56
CA ILE A 91 4.26 4.03 -11.43
C ILE A 91 5.41 4.64 -10.62
N GLY A 92 5.13 5.26 -9.47
CA GLY A 92 6.16 5.86 -8.62
C GLY A 92 7.29 4.90 -8.28
N ARG A 93 6.94 3.65 -7.91
CA ARG A 93 7.95 2.63 -7.63
C ARG A 93 8.75 2.21 -8.87
N ALA A 94 8.09 2.02 -10.01
CA ALA A 94 8.76 1.67 -11.26
C ALA A 94 9.79 2.75 -11.65
N LEU A 95 9.40 4.02 -11.55
CA LEU A 95 10.26 5.14 -11.93
C LEU A 95 11.45 5.32 -10.99
N TRP A 96 11.23 5.12 -9.69
CA TRP A 96 12.32 5.07 -8.71
C TRP A 96 13.36 4.00 -9.07
N LEU A 97 12.92 2.80 -9.49
CA LEU A 97 13.83 1.73 -9.90
C LEU A 97 14.63 2.07 -11.18
N LEU A 98 14.03 2.85 -12.09
CA LEU A 98 14.69 3.30 -13.32
C LEU A 98 15.72 4.43 -13.08
N ASN A 99 15.93 4.87 -11.83
CA ASN A 99 16.86 5.94 -11.45
C ASN A 99 16.56 7.27 -12.17
N SER A 100 15.26 7.60 -12.19
CA SER A 100 14.53 8.82 -12.55
C SER A 100 15.04 9.74 -13.66
N ASP A 101 14.21 9.78 -14.70
CA ASP A 101 14.06 10.86 -15.70
C ASP A 101 13.39 12.11 -15.07
N PRO A 102 13.87 13.34 -15.32
CA PRO A 102 13.30 14.57 -14.78
C PRO A 102 11.85 14.88 -15.19
N GLU A 103 11.40 14.57 -16.40
CA GLU A 103 10.04 14.88 -16.86
C GLU A 103 9.00 14.03 -16.12
N ILE A 104 9.39 12.79 -15.85
CA ILE A 104 8.61 11.82 -15.11
C ILE A 104 8.48 12.18 -13.63
N GLU A 105 9.54 12.73 -13.04
CA GLU A 105 9.53 13.24 -11.67
C GLU A 105 8.50 14.37 -11.51
N VAL A 106 8.41 15.28 -12.48
CA VAL A 106 7.39 16.36 -12.48
C VAL A 106 5.98 15.77 -12.53
N LEU A 107 5.73 14.82 -13.44
CA LEU A 107 4.42 14.18 -13.55
C LEU A 107 4.01 13.43 -12.26
N LEU A 108 4.97 12.76 -11.61
CA LEU A 108 4.71 12.10 -10.32
C LEU A 108 4.32 13.11 -9.24
N GLN A 109 4.98 14.27 -9.17
CA GLN A 109 4.67 15.32 -8.21
C GLN A 109 3.28 15.91 -8.48
N GLU A 110 2.96 16.27 -9.72
CA GLU A 110 1.62 16.76 -10.09
C GLU A 110 0.52 15.78 -9.70
N ARG A 111 0.70 14.49 -10.01
CA ARG A 111 -0.28 13.45 -9.68
C ARG A 111 -0.37 13.19 -8.18
N PHE A 112 0.74 13.31 -7.46
CA PHE A 112 0.74 13.24 -6.02
C PHE A 112 -0.16 14.34 -5.43
N HIS A 113 0.05 15.61 -5.79
CA HIS A 113 -0.76 16.73 -5.29
C HIS A 113 -2.24 16.59 -5.64
N GLN A 114 -2.56 16.20 -6.89
CA GLN A 114 -3.94 15.93 -7.29
C GLN A 114 -4.58 14.80 -6.46
N SER A 115 -3.83 13.71 -6.21
CA SER A 115 -4.32 12.61 -5.38
C SER A 115 -4.53 13.03 -3.93
N MET A 116 -3.76 14.02 -3.49
CA MET A 116 -3.88 14.60 -2.17
C MET A 116 -5.16 15.43 -2.05
N ASP A 117 -5.50 16.29 -2.99
CA ASP A 117 -6.70 17.13 -2.81
C ASP A 117 -8.03 16.40 -3.05
N GLU A 118 -8.10 15.54 -4.07
CA GLU A 118 -9.38 15.03 -4.58
C GLU A 118 -9.94 13.82 -3.83
N PHE A 119 -9.09 13.06 -3.13
CA PHE A 119 -9.47 11.73 -2.63
C PHE A 119 -9.68 11.62 -1.12
N GLN A 120 -9.47 12.68 -0.35
CA GLN A 120 -9.77 12.70 1.08
C GLN A 120 -10.94 13.63 1.38
N SER A 121 -11.94 13.11 2.09
CA SER A 121 -13.06 13.91 2.54
C SER A 121 -12.62 14.98 3.55
N PRO A 122 -13.39 16.08 3.69
CA PRO A 122 -13.18 17.04 4.78
C PRO A 122 -13.27 16.42 6.18
N ALA A 123 -13.91 15.26 6.31
CA ALA A 123 -14.01 14.52 7.56
C ALA A 123 -12.79 13.62 7.82
N GLY A 124 -11.89 13.41 6.85
CA GLY A 124 -10.64 12.65 7.00
C GLY A 124 -10.61 11.26 6.35
N PHE A 125 -11.76 10.68 5.97
CA PHE A 125 -11.81 9.40 5.26
C PHE A 125 -11.52 9.54 3.76
N PHE A 126 -10.98 8.51 3.11
CA PHE A 126 -10.68 8.52 1.66
C PHE A 126 -11.82 7.97 0.81
N TYR A 127 -12.16 8.58 -0.32
CA TYR A 127 -13.33 8.15 -1.10
C TYR A 127 -13.11 6.83 -1.86
N GLU A 128 -13.64 5.72 -1.38
CA GLU A 128 -13.71 4.45 -2.13
C GLU A 128 -15.19 4.11 -2.40
N LYS A 129 -15.56 4.05 -3.69
CA LYS A 129 -16.97 3.87 -4.12
C LYS A 129 -17.94 4.87 -3.46
N GLY A 130 -17.52 6.13 -3.32
CA GLY A 130 -18.34 7.22 -2.80
C GLY A 130 -18.43 7.32 -1.27
N GLY A 131 -17.65 6.54 -0.52
CA GLY A 131 -17.57 6.65 0.94
C GLY A 131 -16.45 5.80 1.53
N PRO A 132 -16.52 5.42 2.81
CA PRO A 132 -15.42 4.71 3.43
C PRO A 132 -15.39 3.20 3.19
N ASP A 133 -14.18 2.65 3.18
CA ASP A 133 -13.88 1.23 3.00
C ASP A 133 -12.76 0.80 3.96
N TRP A 134 -13.13 0.01 4.98
CA TRP A 134 -12.21 -0.40 6.03
C TRP A 134 -11.08 -1.30 5.54
N GLU A 135 -11.40 -2.28 4.69
CA GLU A 135 -10.40 -3.21 4.20
C GLU A 135 -9.42 -2.49 3.30
N TYR A 136 -9.91 -1.64 2.40
CA TYR A 136 -9.05 -0.83 1.54
C TYR A 136 -8.12 0.07 2.35
N TYR A 137 -8.63 0.77 3.38
CA TYR A 137 -7.81 1.66 4.19
C TYR A 137 -6.71 0.92 4.96
N LEU A 138 -7.12 -0.11 5.71
CA LEU A 138 -6.27 -0.80 6.68
C LEU A 138 -5.30 -1.80 6.02
N SER A 139 -5.45 -2.05 4.72
CA SER A 139 -4.52 -2.84 3.91
C SER A 139 -3.85 -1.98 2.83
N THR A 140 -4.59 -1.72 1.77
CA THR A 140 -4.10 -1.20 0.51
C THR A 140 -3.63 0.24 0.60
N HIS A 141 -4.45 1.12 1.19
CA HIS A 141 -4.14 2.55 1.23
C HIS A 141 -2.92 2.83 2.11
N HIS A 142 -2.76 2.10 3.22
CA HIS A 142 -1.54 2.16 4.02
C HIS A 142 -0.30 1.71 3.24
N SER A 143 -0.42 0.69 2.38
CA SER A 143 0.64 0.31 1.44
C SER A 143 0.95 1.45 0.45
N ASP A 144 -0.07 2.14 -0.08
CA ASP A 144 0.08 3.32 -0.95
C ASP A 144 0.86 4.44 -0.27
N LEU A 145 0.44 4.82 0.94
CA LEU A 145 1.13 5.84 1.72
C LEU A 145 2.55 5.40 2.10
N GLN A 146 2.84 4.11 2.25
CA GLN A 146 4.20 3.64 2.54
C GLN A 146 5.13 3.84 1.35
N VAL A 147 4.70 3.50 0.14
CA VAL A 147 5.51 3.75 -1.07
C VAL A 147 5.71 5.25 -1.28
N ALA A 148 4.63 6.02 -1.13
CA ALA A 148 4.68 7.46 -1.22
C ALA A 148 5.66 8.08 -0.20
N TRP A 149 5.67 7.58 1.03
CA TRP A 149 6.61 8.01 2.08
C TRP A 149 8.07 7.82 1.68
N HIS A 150 8.41 6.64 1.17
CA HIS A 150 9.77 6.33 0.71
C HIS A 150 10.20 7.22 -0.46
N TYR A 151 9.26 7.60 -1.31
CA TYR A 151 9.53 8.50 -2.43
C TYR A 151 9.60 9.98 -2.01
N ALA A 152 8.88 10.36 -0.95
CA ALA A 152 8.80 11.72 -0.42
C ALA A 152 9.99 12.13 0.44
N GLU A 153 10.89 11.22 0.81
CA GLU A 153 12.03 11.52 1.67
C GLU A 153 12.88 12.66 1.05
N GLY A 154 12.99 13.77 1.78
CA GLY A 154 13.71 14.96 1.32
C GLY A 154 12.97 15.85 0.30
N LYS A 155 11.67 15.61 0.07
CA LYS A 155 10.84 16.38 -0.87
C LYS A 155 9.73 17.16 -0.15
N GLU A 156 9.22 18.21 -0.80
CA GLU A 156 8.24 19.15 -0.23
C GLU A 156 6.94 18.45 0.21
N PHE A 157 6.48 17.46 -0.55
CA PHE A 157 5.23 16.77 -0.31
C PHE A 157 5.27 15.74 0.84
N HIS A 158 6.39 15.63 1.56
CA HIS A 158 6.51 14.81 2.75
C HIS A 158 5.52 15.21 3.86
N ASP A 159 5.35 16.52 4.08
CA ASP A 159 4.47 17.04 5.12
C ASP A 159 2.98 16.82 4.78
N GLU A 160 2.63 16.84 3.50
CA GLU A 160 1.27 16.50 3.03
C GLU A 160 0.91 15.05 3.39
N ILE A 161 1.84 14.10 3.29
CA ILE A 161 1.61 12.70 3.71
C ILE A 161 1.31 12.64 5.21
N ILE A 162 2.03 13.41 6.02
CA ILE A 162 1.84 13.46 7.47
C ILE A 162 0.45 14.02 7.79
N GLU A 163 0.08 15.15 7.19
CA GLU A 163 -1.22 15.79 7.44
C GLU A 163 -2.39 14.86 7.10
N LYS A 164 -2.32 14.18 5.97
CA LYS A 164 -3.42 13.29 5.53
C LYS A 164 -3.54 12.05 6.35
N THR A 165 -2.39 11.47 6.71
CA THR A 165 -2.35 10.37 7.65
C THR A 165 -2.97 10.81 8.98
N LYS A 166 -2.65 12.02 9.47
CA LYS A 166 -3.23 12.57 10.70
C LYS A 166 -4.74 12.73 10.60
N ASN A 167 -5.25 13.31 9.51
CA ASN A 167 -6.69 13.51 9.29
C ASN A 167 -7.44 12.16 9.24
N TRP A 168 -6.85 11.16 8.60
CA TRP A 168 -7.43 9.82 8.55
C TRP A 168 -7.44 9.15 9.93
N TYR A 169 -6.33 9.21 10.68
CA TYR A 169 -6.27 8.62 12.03
C TYR A 169 -7.16 9.34 13.04
N ASP A 170 -7.34 10.65 12.92
CA ASP A 170 -8.29 11.43 13.73
C ASP A 170 -9.71 10.92 13.49
N TRP A 171 -10.15 10.88 12.23
CA TRP A 171 -11.44 10.31 11.85
C TRP A 171 -11.60 8.84 12.27
N PHE A 172 -10.56 8.03 12.07
CA PHE A 172 -10.55 6.62 12.42
C PHE A 172 -10.76 6.42 13.93
N SER A 173 -10.25 7.33 14.77
CA SER A 173 -10.40 7.25 16.22
C SER A 173 -11.84 7.37 16.71
N TYR A 174 -12.72 8.01 15.93
CA TYR A 174 -14.16 8.07 16.21
C TYR A 174 -14.92 6.83 15.72
N ASN A 175 -14.28 5.99 14.90
CA ASN A 175 -14.94 4.88 14.19
C ASN A 175 -14.33 3.50 14.51
N ALA A 176 -13.31 3.44 15.36
CA ALA A 176 -12.66 2.22 15.78
C ALA A 176 -12.52 2.16 17.30
N VAL A 177 -12.98 1.05 17.89
CA VAL A 177 -12.83 0.78 19.33
C VAL A 177 -11.98 -0.47 19.49
N LYS A 178 -10.90 -0.37 20.28
CA LYS A 178 -10.02 -1.49 20.57
C LYS A 178 -10.63 -2.39 21.64
N GLU A 179 -10.61 -3.69 21.43
CA GLU A 179 -11.03 -4.66 22.46
C GLU A 179 -10.13 -4.58 23.71
N PRO A 180 -10.67 -4.85 24.91
CA PRO A 180 -9.91 -4.81 26.16
C PRO A 180 -8.67 -5.72 26.18
N ASP A 181 -8.74 -6.85 25.47
CA ASP A 181 -7.65 -7.83 25.36
C ASP A 181 -6.61 -7.47 24.27
N ASN A 182 -6.77 -6.31 23.62
CA ASN A 182 -5.98 -5.80 22.50
C ASN A 182 -5.94 -6.69 21.25
N LEU A 183 -6.84 -7.68 21.12
CA LEU A 183 -6.81 -8.59 19.98
C LEU A 183 -7.24 -7.90 18.68
N CYS A 184 -8.35 -7.14 18.70
CA CYS A 184 -8.92 -6.54 17.51
C CYS A 184 -9.48 -5.12 17.74
N TYR A 185 -9.88 -4.49 16.64
CA TYR A 185 -10.69 -3.27 16.65
C TYR A 185 -12.08 -3.57 16.10
N TYR A 186 -13.13 -3.17 16.81
CA TYR A 186 -14.48 -3.08 16.26
C TYR A 186 -14.62 -1.80 15.46
N LEU A 187 -15.17 -1.92 14.25
CA LEU A 187 -15.29 -0.83 13.31
C LEU A 187 -16.74 -0.38 13.18
N ASN A 188 -16.96 0.91 12.98
CA ASN A 188 -18.27 1.46 12.62
C ASN A 188 -18.68 0.95 11.23
N ARG A 189 -19.29 -0.23 11.19
CA ARG A 189 -19.69 -0.92 9.96
C ARG A 189 -20.76 -0.15 9.17
N ALA A 190 -21.59 0.64 9.85
CA ALA A 190 -22.76 1.26 9.26
C ALA A 190 -22.42 2.32 8.20
N ILE A 191 -21.24 2.92 8.28
CA ILE A 191 -20.81 3.97 7.36
C ILE A 191 -20.07 3.44 6.13
N GLU A 192 -19.71 2.15 6.11
CA GLU A 192 -18.88 1.57 5.04
C GLU A 192 -19.70 1.29 3.76
N THR A 193 -19.14 1.63 2.60
CA THR A 193 -19.84 1.58 1.31
C THR A 193 -19.59 0.31 0.49
N ARG A 194 -18.57 -0.49 0.84
CA ARG A 194 -18.12 -1.64 0.03
C ARG A 194 -18.14 -2.99 0.74
N GLN A 195 -17.20 -3.25 1.65
CA GLN A 195 -16.94 -4.62 2.15
C GLN A 195 -17.69 -4.93 3.45
N ARG A 196 -18.19 -3.90 4.14
CA ARG A 196 -18.98 -3.98 5.37
C ARG A 196 -18.27 -4.80 6.46
N LYS A 197 -16.95 -4.61 6.61
CA LYS A 197 -16.09 -5.24 7.61
C LYS A 197 -16.42 -4.70 9.01
N GLY A 198 -16.73 -5.61 9.94
CA GLY A 198 -17.15 -5.25 11.31
C GLY A 198 -16.01 -5.19 12.33
N PHE A 199 -14.87 -5.83 12.02
CA PHE A 199 -13.72 -5.89 12.91
C PHE A 199 -12.42 -5.94 12.11
N TYR A 200 -11.33 -5.48 12.71
CA TYR A 200 -9.98 -5.53 12.15
C TYR A 200 -9.01 -6.25 13.08
N LEU A 201 -8.41 -7.32 12.54
CA LEU A 201 -7.33 -8.09 13.14
C LEU A 201 -6.06 -7.87 12.32
N LYS A 202 -5.06 -7.19 12.90
CA LYS A 202 -3.83 -6.83 12.16
C LYS A 202 -3.00 -8.04 11.70
N ASN A 203 -3.19 -9.21 12.32
CA ASN A 203 -2.47 -10.44 11.97
C ASN A 203 -3.14 -11.26 10.84
N GLU A 204 -4.39 -10.98 10.47
CA GLU A 204 -5.15 -11.80 9.51
C GLU A 204 -4.96 -11.39 8.05
N ALA A 205 -4.40 -10.22 7.81
CA ALA A 205 -4.30 -9.72 6.45
C ALA A 205 -3.29 -10.53 5.62
N GLU A 206 -3.75 -10.98 4.45
CA GLU A 206 -2.99 -11.81 3.50
C GLU A 206 -1.85 -11.04 2.83
N ASP A 207 -1.97 -9.71 2.72
CA ASP A 207 -0.94 -8.86 2.13
C ASP A 207 0.18 -8.59 3.15
N PRO A 208 1.44 -9.02 2.89
CA PRO A 208 2.58 -8.68 3.74
C PRO A 208 2.80 -7.18 3.91
N ALA A 209 2.27 -6.31 3.03
CA ALA A 209 2.28 -4.85 3.17
C ALA A 209 1.44 -4.35 4.35
N SER A 210 0.31 -4.99 4.64
CA SER A 210 -0.57 -4.63 5.76
C SER A 210 -0.01 -5.01 7.14
N ALA A 211 0.96 -5.93 7.18
CA ALA A 211 1.69 -6.31 8.39
C ALA A 211 2.80 -5.30 8.76
N ARG A 212 2.97 -4.23 7.96
CA ARG A 212 4.05 -3.25 8.13
C ARG A 212 3.55 -2.05 8.93
N TRP A 213 4.48 -1.47 9.68
CA TRP A 213 4.24 -0.31 10.52
C TRP A 213 4.14 0.96 9.69
N VAL A 214 3.42 1.95 10.22
CA VAL A 214 3.25 3.27 9.61
C VAL A 214 4.37 4.21 10.06
N PRO A 215 5.35 4.56 9.21
CA PRO A 215 6.48 5.42 9.60
C PRO A 215 6.04 6.78 10.15
N LYS A 216 4.90 7.28 9.65
CA LYS A 216 4.29 8.54 10.11
C LYS A 216 3.93 8.57 11.59
N ALA A 217 3.92 7.42 12.26
CA ALA A 217 3.70 7.35 13.71
C ALA A 217 4.76 8.11 14.52
N GLU A 218 5.95 8.36 13.98
CA GLU A 218 6.94 9.26 14.58
C GLU A 218 6.43 10.71 14.70
N PHE A 219 5.62 11.14 13.73
CA PHE A 219 5.14 12.52 13.61
C PHE A 219 3.69 12.67 14.10
N ILE A 220 2.94 11.57 14.23
CA ILE A 220 1.51 11.57 14.52
C ILE A 220 1.25 10.70 15.75
N PRO A 221 1.27 11.30 16.96
CA PRO A 221 1.14 10.53 18.21
C PRO A 221 -0.14 9.70 18.33
N LEU A 222 -1.22 10.09 17.64
CA LEU A 222 -2.48 9.35 17.64
C LEU A 222 -2.34 7.95 17.02
N VAL A 223 -1.44 7.78 16.05
CA VAL A 223 -1.20 6.51 15.34
C VAL A 223 -0.81 5.40 16.31
N HIS A 224 -0.06 5.72 17.37
CA HIS A 224 0.39 4.72 18.34
C HIS A 224 -0.76 4.00 19.06
N ALA A 225 -1.95 4.60 19.15
CA ALA A 225 -3.11 3.95 19.75
C ALA A 225 -3.60 2.75 18.92
N PHE A 226 -3.30 2.76 17.62
CA PHE A 226 -3.78 1.81 16.62
C PHE A 226 -2.71 0.82 16.16
N GLU A 227 -1.44 1.14 16.41
CA GLU A 227 -0.32 0.26 16.11
C GLU A 227 -0.13 -0.81 17.20
N PRO A 228 0.37 -2.01 16.83
CA PRO A 228 0.70 -3.04 17.80
C PRO A 228 1.88 -2.57 18.67
N SER A 229 2.29 -3.37 19.64
CA SER A 229 3.54 -3.23 20.37
C SER A 229 4.61 -4.15 19.77
N ARG A 230 5.88 -3.98 20.16
CA ARG A 230 6.94 -4.93 19.79
C ARG A 230 6.62 -6.36 20.23
N GLN A 231 6.03 -6.53 21.42
CA GLN A 231 5.70 -7.85 21.96
C GLN A 231 4.57 -8.51 21.15
N GLU A 232 3.53 -7.76 20.81
CA GLU A 232 2.45 -8.21 19.93
C GLU A 232 3.00 -8.59 18.55
N MET A 233 3.88 -7.78 17.96
CA MET A 233 4.49 -8.10 16.66
C MET A 233 5.37 -9.36 16.70
N LYS A 234 6.21 -9.52 17.74
CA LYS A 234 7.00 -10.76 17.91
C LYS A 234 6.09 -11.97 18.03
N ARG A 235 4.98 -11.85 18.77
CA ARG A 235 3.98 -12.91 18.91
C ARG A 235 3.32 -13.24 17.58
N PHE A 236 2.91 -12.24 16.80
CA PHE A 236 2.29 -12.43 15.48
C PHE A 236 3.26 -13.10 14.50
N GLN A 237 4.51 -12.63 14.44
CA GLN A 237 5.55 -13.21 13.59
C GLN A 237 5.81 -14.67 13.96
N LYS A 238 5.94 -14.98 15.26
CA LYS A 238 6.10 -16.35 15.74
C LYS A 238 4.92 -17.22 15.35
N GLN A 239 3.69 -16.75 15.53
CA GLN A 239 2.48 -17.49 15.14
C GLN A 239 2.44 -17.78 13.63
N LYS A 240 2.74 -16.79 12.79
CA LYS A 240 2.82 -16.99 11.33
C LYS A 240 3.93 -17.97 10.95
N TYR A 241 5.11 -17.88 11.59
CA TYR A 241 6.21 -18.80 11.34
C TYR A 241 5.88 -20.24 11.77
N ASP A 242 5.31 -20.42 12.97
CA ASP A 242 4.88 -21.73 13.48
C ASP A 242 3.77 -22.33 12.62
N ALA A 243 2.85 -21.52 12.10
CA ALA A 243 1.81 -21.95 11.17
C ALA A 243 2.41 -22.38 9.82
N MET A 244 3.29 -21.57 9.24
CA MET A 244 4.00 -21.87 8.00
C MET A 244 4.84 -23.14 8.14
N GLY A 245 5.55 -23.32 9.25
CA GLY A 245 6.38 -24.50 9.50
C GLY A 245 5.59 -25.81 9.56
N LYS A 246 4.30 -25.77 9.92
CA LYS A 246 3.42 -26.96 9.92
C LYS A 246 3.01 -27.40 8.52
N SER A 247 2.97 -26.48 7.56
CA SER A 247 2.56 -26.74 6.18
C SER A 247 3.71 -26.70 5.19
N TYR A 248 4.95 -26.51 5.63
CA TYR A 248 6.12 -26.48 4.74
C TYR A 248 6.69 -27.90 4.57
N PRO A 249 7.07 -28.34 3.35
CA PRO A 249 7.13 -27.59 2.09
C PRO A 249 5.86 -27.70 1.22
N ASP A 250 4.72 -28.11 1.79
CA ASP A 250 3.45 -28.27 1.07
C ASP A 250 2.83 -26.90 0.66
N VAL A 251 3.44 -26.29 -0.35
CA VAL A 251 3.01 -25.02 -0.95
C VAL A 251 2.15 -25.28 -2.19
N ALA A 252 1.07 -24.52 -2.34
CA ALA A 252 0.21 -24.61 -3.51
C ALA A 252 1.01 -24.29 -4.79
N PRO A 253 0.71 -24.96 -5.92
CA PRO A 253 1.37 -24.66 -7.19
C PRO A 253 1.06 -23.21 -7.63
N LEU A 254 2.01 -22.58 -8.31
CA LEU A 254 1.80 -21.28 -8.95
C LEU A 254 0.75 -21.42 -10.06
N GLN A 255 -0.27 -20.56 -10.04
CA GLN A 255 -1.35 -20.56 -11.03
C GLN A 255 -1.46 -19.20 -11.70
N ALA A 256 -1.50 -19.18 -13.02
CA ALA A 256 -1.73 -17.94 -13.76
C ALA A 256 -3.15 -17.40 -13.49
N GLY A 257 -3.27 -16.09 -13.39
CA GLY A 257 -4.54 -15.38 -13.23
C GLY A 257 -5.08 -15.36 -11.80
N ILE A 258 -4.32 -15.85 -10.82
CA ILE A 258 -4.64 -15.73 -9.39
C ILE A 258 -3.89 -14.53 -8.82
N PHE A 259 -4.58 -13.71 -8.03
CA PHE A 259 -4.03 -12.50 -7.42
C PHE A 259 -2.68 -12.79 -6.74
N ASN A 260 -2.56 -13.73 -5.83
CA ASN A 260 -1.28 -13.94 -5.13
C ASN A 260 -0.15 -14.58 -5.98
N ALA A 261 -0.43 -15.03 -7.21
CA ALA A 261 0.56 -15.67 -8.08
C ALA A 261 1.16 -14.66 -9.07
N PHE A 262 2.49 -14.69 -9.22
CA PHE A 262 3.24 -13.76 -10.10
C PHE A 262 2.94 -12.27 -9.83
N SER A 263 2.62 -11.96 -8.57
CA SER A 263 2.18 -10.63 -8.16
C SER A 263 3.29 -9.59 -8.26
N PRO A 264 3.04 -8.41 -8.86
CA PRO A 264 3.98 -7.30 -8.84
C PRO A 264 4.19 -6.74 -7.42
N TYR A 265 3.35 -7.10 -6.45
CA TYR A 265 3.50 -6.71 -5.04
C TYR A 265 4.77 -7.30 -4.41
N ALA A 266 5.32 -8.38 -4.98
CA ALA A 266 6.59 -8.95 -4.54
C ALA A 266 7.75 -7.92 -4.64
N PHE A 267 7.71 -7.05 -5.66
CA PHE A 267 8.74 -6.07 -5.95
C PHE A 267 8.42 -4.67 -5.39
N LEU A 268 7.15 -4.44 -5.08
CA LEU A 268 6.60 -3.13 -4.71
C LEU A 268 7.29 -2.52 -3.49
N HIS A 269 7.57 -3.35 -2.50
CA HIS A 269 8.14 -2.91 -1.25
C HIS A 269 9.53 -3.51 -0.99
N GLU A 270 10.18 -4.06 -2.01
CA GLU A 270 11.52 -4.62 -1.86
C GLU A 270 12.53 -3.52 -1.53
N GLY A 271 13.40 -3.75 -0.54
CA GLY A 271 14.40 -2.77 -0.12
C GLY A 271 13.83 -1.52 0.57
N MET A 272 12.50 -1.44 0.78
CA MET A 272 11.90 -0.39 1.60
C MET A 272 12.13 -0.69 3.07
N GLU A 273 12.62 0.32 3.79
CA GLU A 273 12.90 0.19 5.20
C GLU A 273 11.64 -0.02 6.02
N MET A 274 11.82 -0.81 7.08
CA MET A 274 10.80 -1.04 8.08
C MET A 274 11.11 -0.24 9.32
N TRP A 275 10.08 0.46 9.81
CA TRP A 275 10.14 1.22 11.04
C TRP A 275 9.59 0.36 12.16
N LEU A 276 10.37 0.13 13.21
CA LEU A 276 9.92 -0.59 14.41
C LEU A 276 9.90 0.38 15.60
N PRO A 277 8.90 0.30 16.51
CA PRO A 277 8.94 1.09 17.75
C PRO A 277 10.24 0.79 18.49
N ILE A 278 10.74 1.66 19.36
CA ILE A 278 11.85 1.44 20.27
C ILE A 278 11.24 1.23 21.67
N GLU A 279 11.85 0.37 22.48
CA GLU A 279 11.51 0.29 23.90
C GLU A 279 12.16 1.46 24.65
N HIS A 280 11.36 2.29 25.31
CA HIS A 280 11.84 3.07 26.46
C HIS A 280 11.44 2.37 27.77
N ARG A 281 12.31 2.47 28.79
CA ARG A 281 12.23 1.73 30.06
C ARG A 281 10.85 1.79 30.73
N GLU A 282 10.52 0.67 31.36
CA GLU A 282 9.26 0.25 31.96
C GLU A 282 8.51 1.29 32.78
N ARG A 283 7.17 1.25 32.67
CA ARG A 283 6.25 1.75 33.70
C ARG A 283 6.40 0.88 34.95
N SER A 284 6.82 1.48 36.06
CA SER A 284 6.41 0.99 37.38
C SER A 284 4.95 1.43 37.65
N SER A 285 4.16 0.47 38.14
CA SER A 285 2.82 0.60 38.76
C SER A 285 1.56 0.39 37.90
N ASN A 286 0.71 -0.50 38.43
CA ASN A 286 -0.60 -0.97 37.94
C ASN A 286 -1.69 0.11 38.01
N GLN A 287 -1.80 0.96 37.00
CA GLN A 287 -3.03 1.73 36.76
C GLN A 287 -3.42 1.73 35.27
N PRO A 288 -4.73 1.63 34.93
CA PRO A 288 -5.21 1.63 33.56
C PRO A 288 -4.88 2.98 32.89
N ALA A 289 -4.09 2.95 31.82
CA ALA A 289 -3.64 4.15 31.13
C ALA A 289 -4.80 4.83 30.38
N THR A 290 -5.00 6.13 30.60
CA THR A 290 -5.92 6.91 29.76
C THR A 290 -5.33 7.11 28.36
N LEU A 291 -6.19 7.42 27.36
CA LEU A 291 -5.78 7.67 25.97
C LEU A 291 -4.68 8.76 25.86
N PHE A 292 -4.63 9.68 26.83
CA PHE A 292 -3.63 10.75 26.92
C PHE A 292 -2.25 10.29 27.40
N GLU A 293 -2.16 9.20 28.15
CA GLU A 293 -0.88 8.70 28.69
C GLU A 293 -0.10 7.80 27.73
N LYS A 294 -0.77 7.26 26.70
CA LYS A 294 -0.12 6.53 25.60
C LYS A 294 0.74 7.44 24.70
N ARG A 295 0.58 8.77 24.82
CA ARG A 295 1.28 9.80 24.02
C ARG A 295 2.80 9.89 24.24
N ARG A 296 3.38 9.23 25.25
CA ARG A 296 4.80 9.42 25.65
C ARG A 296 5.70 8.20 25.46
N LEU A 297 5.26 7.13 24.78
CA LEU A 297 5.87 5.80 24.93
C LEU A 297 6.64 5.24 23.72
N TYR A 298 6.71 5.94 22.58
CA TYR A 298 7.17 5.31 21.33
C TYR A 298 8.12 6.23 20.55
N SER A 299 9.38 5.83 20.41
CA SER A 299 10.30 6.30 19.34
C SER A 299 10.43 5.20 18.28
N TYR A 300 10.93 5.46 17.07
CA TYR A 300 11.09 4.44 16.02
C TYR A 300 12.53 4.34 15.53
N GLN A 301 12.95 3.14 15.12
CA GLN A 301 14.24 2.89 14.50
C GLN A 301 14.08 2.32 13.09
N LYS A 302 14.84 2.91 12.17
CA LYS A 302 15.13 2.42 10.81
C LYS A 302 15.93 1.12 10.93
N ARG A 303 15.49 0.06 10.24
CA ARG A 303 16.22 -1.21 10.12
C ARG A 303 17.01 -1.26 8.83
#